data_AF-A0A355RXU0-F1
#
_entry.id   AF-A0A355RXU0-F1
#
_cell.length_a   1.000
_cell.length_b   1.000
_cell.length_c   1.000
_cell.angle_alpha   90.00
_cell.angle_beta   90.00
_cell.angle_gamma   90.00
#
_symmetry.space_group_name_H-M   'P 1'
#
loop_
_entity.id
_entity.type
_entity.pdbx_description
1 polymer ?
#
loop_
_entity_poly.entity_id
_entity_poly.type
_entity_poly.pdbx_seq_one_letter_code
_entity_poly.pdbx_strand_id
1 'polypeptide(L)'
;MLNIILKFIEQFLSSPTILIALIVLIGLLIQKKSLPDITKGTIKTIVGFTLISAGAGVVISSLTPLNTLMAGTFNLSGTVPVNESCFAVASAKFGMALSGIMAISLIVNIIEARFSKFKFIYLTGHEIMWVATVCAITLSALKMPMWQVILCGGLLTGTYMAVSPALIYKSVCKVTKTKDLAVGHSGIVYYWLAMLVGKLTGNKEKSAEEINVSKSFNILRDLTISLTLAMMFVYIIVSILAMVIKPDLAAKTFAGTNFIIFSITYGAEFAASIYIIQAGVRMVVTELIPAFKGVADKFIPNAIPALDIPILYPYQPNSVL
;
A
#
# COMPACT_ATOMS: atom_id res chain seq x y z
N MET A 1 -25.03 12.03 -22.12
CA MET A 1 -25.56 11.18 -21.03
C MET A 1 -24.73 9.90 -20.87
N LEU A 2 -24.58 9.08 -21.92
CA LEU A 2 -23.75 7.86 -21.89
C LEU A 2 -22.30 8.13 -21.44
N ASN A 3 -21.63 9.15 -21.99
CA ASN A 3 -20.26 9.51 -21.58
C ASN A 3 -20.17 9.98 -20.11
N ILE A 4 -21.24 10.53 -19.53
CA ILE A 4 -21.27 10.94 -18.12
C ILE A 4 -21.40 9.71 -17.24
N ILE A 5 -22.29 8.78 -17.60
CA ILE A 5 -22.46 7.51 -16.89
C ILE A 5 -21.19 6.66 -16.97
N LEU A 6 -20.56 6.56 -18.13
CA LEU A 6 -19.31 5.82 -18.32
C LEU A 6 -18.17 6.44 -17.49
N LYS A 7 -18.00 7.77 -17.52
CA LYS A 7 -17.02 8.45 -16.68
C LYS A 7 -17.29 8.25 -15.18
N PHE A 8 -18.55 8.26 -14.76
CA PHE A 8 -18.90 8.00 -13.38
C PHE A 8 -18.51 6.57 -12.97
N ILE A 9 -18.86 5.55 -13.77
CA ILE A 9 -18.49 4.16 -13.49
C ILE A 9 -16.97 3.99 -13.45
N GLU A 10 -16.26 4.59 -14.41
CA GLU A 10 -14.79 4.58 -14.46
C GLU A 10 -14.19 5.20 -13.19
N GLN A 11 -14.62 6.41 -12.80
CA GLN A 11 -14.13 7.09 -11.60
C GLN A 11 -14.49 6.35 -10.31
N PHE A 12 -15.70 5.78 -10.26
CA PHE A 12 -16.18 5.01 -9.11
C PHE A 12 -15.34 3.74 -8.89
N LEU A 13 -15.11 2.96 -9.95
CA LEU A 13 -14.28 1.76 -9.90
C LEU A 13 -12.79 2.08 -9.69
N SER A 14 -12.34 3.26 -10.10
CA SER A 14 -10.95 3.71 -9.95
C SER A 14 -10.68 4.38 -8.60
N SER A 15 -11.66 4.44 -7.68
CA SER A 15 -11.49 5.02 -6.35
C SER A 15 -11.50 3.93 -5.26
N PRO A 16 -10.33 3.45 -4.80
CA PRO A 16 -10.24 2.45 -3.73
C PRO A 16 -10.99 2.86 -2.46
N THR A 17 -10.92 4.14 -2.09
CA THR A 17 -11.63 4.72 -0.93
C THR A 17 -13.14 4.50 -1.03
N ILE A 18 -13.75 4.80 -2.18
CA ILE A 18 -15.19 4.69 -2.37
C ILE A 18 -15.63 3.23 -2.42
N LEU A 19 -14.86 2.37 -3.10
CA LEU A 19 -15.15 0.94 -3.15
C LEU A 19 -15.14 0.29 -1.76
N ILE A 20 -14.13 0.60 -0.94
CA ILE A 20 -14.03 0.00 0.39
C ILE A 20 -15.10 0.58 1.33
N ALA A 21 -15.41 1.88 1.22
CA ALA A 21 -16.52 2.47 1.96
C ALA A 21 -17.88 1.86 1.58
N LEU A 22 -18.09 1.53 0.30
CA LEU A 22 -19.30 0.84 -0.16
C LEU A 22 -19.38 -0.57 0.43
N ILE A 23 -18.27 -1.31 0.46
CA ILE A 23 -18.22 -2.64 1.10
C ILE A 23 -18.60 -2.52 2.58
N VAL A 24 -18.11 -1.48 3.27
CA VAL A 24 -18.49 -1.23 4.67
C VAL A 24 -19.98 -0.93 4.80
N LEU A 25 -20.51 -0.02 3.97
CA LEU A 25 -21.93 0.32 3.93
C LEU A 25 -22.81 -0.92 3.73
N ILE A 26 -22.53 -1.70 2.69
CA ILE A 26 -23.26 -2.93 2.36
C ILE A 26 -23.14 -3.95 3.49
N GLY A 27 -21.94 -4.13 4.05
CA GLY A 27 -21.69 -5.06 5.15
C GLY A 27 -22.47 -4.72 6.41
N LEU A 28 -22.56 -3.44 6.77
CA LEU A 28 -23.34 -2.96 7.91
C LEU A 28 -24.85 -3.04 7.67
N LEU A 29 -25.30 -2.78 6.44
CA LEU A 29 -26.70 -2.96 6.03
C LEU A 29 -27.13 -4.44 6.11
N ILE A 30 -26.29 -5.36 5.64
CA ILE A 30 -26.56 -6.81 5.73
C ILE A 30 -26.67 -7.25 7.18
N GLN A 31 -25.83 -6.70 8.06
CA GLN A 31 -25.89 -6.94 9.50
C GLN A 31 -27.06 -6.25 10.22
N LYS A 32 -27.89 -5.48 9.49
CA LYS A 32 -29.03 -4.72 10.03
C LYS A 32 -28.62 -3.81 11.19
N LYS A 33 -27.45 -3.16 11.09
CA LYS A 33 -26.98 -2.19 12.08
C LYS A 33 -27.88 -0.95 12.10
N SER A 34 -27.79 -0.17 13.17
CA SER A 34 -28.55 1.07 13.30
C SER A 34 -28.11 2.10 12.24
N LEU A 35 -29.01 2.99 11.83
CA LEU A 35 -28.68 4.06 10.87
C LEU A 35 -27.48 4.94 11.34
N PRO A 36 -27.35 5.30 12.63
CA PRO A 36 -26.16 5.96 13.15
C PRO A 36 -24.87 5.15 12.95
N ASP A 37 -24.90 3.84 13.21
CA ASP A 37 -23.72 2.97 13.05
C ASP A 37 -23.32 2.82 11.58
N ILE A 38 -24.30 2.65 10.69
CA ILE A 38 -24.08 2.58 9.24
C ILE A 38 -23.41 3.86 8.74
N THR A 39 -23.96 5.00 9.14
CA THR A 39 -23.46 6.33 8.75
C THR A 39 -22.03 6.54 9.28
N LYS A 40 -21.83 6.27 10.58
CA LYS A 40 -20.53 6.39 11.24
C LYS A 40 -19.47 5.50 10.58
N GLY A 41 -19.77 4.22 10.38
CA GLY A 41 -18.81 3.26 9.81
C GLY A 41 -18.43 3.61 8.37
N THR A 42 -19.42 3.99 7.56
CA THR A 42 -19.19 4.40 6.17
C THR A 42 -18.33 5.67 6.10
N ILE A 43 -18.68 6.72 6.84
CA ILE A 43 -17.94 7.99 6.83
C ILE A 43 -16.52 7.81 7.39
N LYS A 44 -16.35 7.10 8.50
CA LYS A 44 -15.03 6.83 9.07
C LYS A 44 -14.15 6.01 8.13
N THR A 45 -14.72 5.11 7.35
CA THR A 45 -13.96 4.37 6.33
C THR A 45 -13.45 5.33 5.26
N ILE A 46 -14.30 6.24 4.76
CA ILE A 46 -13.90 7.26 3.77
C ILE A 46 -12.80 8.17 4.34
N VAL A 47 -12.98 8.68 5.56
CA VAL A 47 -12.00 9.56 6.21
C VAL A 47 -10.69 8.81 6.48
N GLY A 48 -10.76 7.56 6.96
CA GLY A 48 -9.59 6.75 7.24
C GLY A 48 -8.74 6.47 6.00
N PHE A 49 -9.35 6.11 4.87
CA PHE A 49 -8.61 5.96 3.60
C PHE A 49 -8.11 7.28 3.03
N THR A 50 -8.84 8.38 3.24
CA THR A 50 -8.36 9.72 2.91
C THR A 50 -7.09 10.07 3.69
N LEU A 51 -7.04 9.75 5.00
CA LEU A 51 -5.85 9.93 5.83
C LEU A 51 -4.68 9.08 5.31
N ILE A 52 -4.91 7.80 5.01
CA ILE A 52 -3.87 6.91 4.45
C ILE A 52 -3.30 7.51 3.16
N SER A 53 -4.17 7.96 2.25
CA SER A 53 -3.77 8.52 0.96
C SER A 53 -3.03 9.85 1.11
N ALA A 54 -3.50 10.73 2.00
CA ALA A 54 -2.85 11.99 2.29
C ALA A 54 -1.46 11.78 2.89
N GLY A 55 -1.33 10.87 3.86
CA GLY A 55 -0.05 10.50 4.44
C GLY A 55 0.91 9.91 3.40
N ALA A 56 0.44 9.02 2.52
CA ALA A 56 1.25 8.50 1.42
C ALA A 56 1.75 9.61 0.47
N GLY A 57 0.91 10.60 0.18
CA GLY A 57 1.32 11.79 -0.59
C GLY A 57 2.46 12.56 0.08
N VAL A 58 2.40 12.73 1.40
CA VAL A 58 3.47 13.38 2.18
C VAL A 58 4.74 12.51 2.24
N VAL A 59 4.63 11.18 2.29
CA VAL A 59 5.80 10.27 2.16
C VAL A 59 6.50 10.55 0.82
N ILE A 60 5.76 10.58 -0.29
CA ILE A 60 6.32 10.78 -1.62
C ILE A 60 6.99 12.17 -1.71
N SER A 61 6.30 13.22 -1.26
CA SER A 61 6.86 14.58 -1.30
C SER A 61 8.10 14.71 -0.41
N SER A 62 8.11 14.05 0.75
CA SER A 62 9.25 14.09 1.68
C SER A 62 10.43 13.23 1.25
N LEU A 63 10.29 12.31 0.30
CA LEU A 63 11.39 11.50 -0.26
C LEU A 63 11.89 12.00 -1.62
N THR A 64 11.09 12.79 -2.35
CA THR A 64 11.44 13.28 -3.69
C THR A 64 12.76 14.07 -3.73
N PRO A 65 13.05 14.99 -2.78
CA PRO A 65 14.32 15.70 -2.77
C PRO A 65 15.50 14.78 -2.46
N LEU A 66 15.35 13.83 -1.53
CA LEU A 66 16.37 12.81 -1.26
C LEU A 66 16.72 12.01 -2.52
N ASN A 67 15.70 11.53 -3.23
CA ASN A 67 15.86 10.78 -4.48
C ASN A 67 16.58 11.63 -5.55
N THR A 68 16.26 12.92 -5.63
CA THR A 68 16.91 13.85 -6.57
C THR A 68 18.40 14.00 -6.25
N LEU A 69 18.73 14.22 -4.96
CA LEU A 69 20.11 14.33 -4.51
C LEU A 69 20.87 13.02 -4.77
N MET A 70 20.32 11.88 -4.38
CA MET A 70 20.96 10.58 -4.59
C MET A 70 21.19 10.27 -6.07
N ALA A 71 20.14 10.39 -6.89
CA ALA A 71 20.23 10.04 -8.30
C ALA A 71 21.24 10.93 -9.05
N GLY A 72 21.18 12.25 -8.81
CA GLY A 72 22.10 13.18 -9.47
C GLY A 72 23.52 13.13 -8.91
N THR A 73 23.71 12.84 -7.63
CA THR A 73 25.03 12.75 -6.99
C THR A 73 25.81 11.53 -7.46
N PHE A 74 25.16 10.37 -7.56
CA PHE A 74 25.80 9.12 -7.95
C PHE A 74 25.65 8.78 -9.44
N ASN A 75 25.16 9.73 -10.25
CA ASN A 75 24.82 9.53 -11.67
C ASN A 75 23.99 8.25 -11.91
N LEU A 76 23.01 7.98 -11.05
CA LEU A 76 22.09 6.86 -11.24
C LEU A 76 21.21 7.16 -12.46
N SER A 77 21.50 6.52 -13.60
CA SER A 77 20.73 6.64 -14.82
C SER A 77 19.60 5.61 -14.87
N GLY A 78 18.37 6.05 -15.14
CA GLY A 78 17.22 5.17 -15.31
C GLY A 78 15.89 5.83 -14.97
N THR A 79 14.81 5.07 -15.06
CA THR A 79 13.51 5.51 -14.54
C THR A 79 13.54 5.44 -13.02
N VAL A 80 13.14 6.53 -12.35
CA VAL A 80 12.87 6.47 -10.91
C VAL A 80 11.80 5.39 -10.71
N PRO A 81 12.01 4.40 -9.82
CA PRO A 81 11.08 3.29 -9.63
C PRO A 81 9.83 3.77 -8.87
N VAL A 82 9.04 4.59 -9.55
CA VAL A 82 7.78 5.15 -9.08
C VAL A 82 6.70 4.52 -9.94
N ASN A 83 5.89 3.68 -9.32
CA ASN A 83 4.90 2.88 -10.02
C ASN A 83 3.99 3.77 -10.89
N GLU A 84 3.53 4.90 -10.35
CA GLU A 84 2.61 5.87 -10.97
C GLU A 84 3.07 6.31 -12.37
N SER A 85 4.37 6.55 -12.53
CA SER A 85 4.95 6.96 -13.81
C SER A 85 4.87 5.85 -14.87
N CYS A 86 5.12 4.59 -14.47
CA CYS A 86 5.02 3.43 -15.33
C CYS A 86 3.57 3.16 -15.76
N PHE A 87 2.61 3.31 -14.85
CA PHE A 87 1.19 3.15 -15.19
C PHE A 87 0.70 4.24 -16.14
N ALA A 88 1.09 5.50 -15.95
CA ALA A 88 0.65 6.57 -16.85
C ALA A 88 1.04 6.25 -18.32
N VAL A 89 2.27 5.77 -18.53
CA VAL A 89 2.74 5.35 -19.86
C VAL A 89 2.02 4.10 -20.35
N ALA A 90 1.82 3.11 -19.48
CA ALA A 90 1.19 1.85 -19.84
C ALA A 90 -0.30 2.01 -20.17
N SER A 91 -1.04 2.79 -19.38
CA SER A 91 -2.47 3.06 -19.57
C SER A 91 -2.75 3.78 -20.87
N ALA A 92 -1.88 4.70 -21.29
CA ALA A 92 -2.00 5.37 -22.59
C ALA A 92 -1.89 4.39 -23.78
N LYS A 93 -1.15 3.28 -23.61
CA LYS A 93 -0.92 2.28 -24.67
C LYS A 93 -1.81 1.05 -24.58
N PHE A 94 -2.17 0.63 -23.37
CA PHE A 94 -2.81 -0.66 -23.07
C PHE A 94 -4.11 -0.52 -22.26
N GLY A 95 -4.68 0.68 -22.15
CA GLY A 95 -5.81 0.95 -21.26
C GLY A 95 -6.98 -0.03 -21.39
N MET A 96 -7.39 -0.39 -22.60
CA MET A 96 -8.46 -1.38 -22.82
C MET A 96 -8.13 -2.76 -22.26
N ALA A 97 -6.91 -3.24 -22.48
CA ALA A 97 -6.44 -4.51 -21.94
C ALA A 97 -6.43 -4.46 -20.40
N LEU A 98 -5.92 -3.36 -19.84
CA LEU A 98 -5.75 -3.15 -18.42
C LEU A 98 -7.10 -3.16 -17.68
N SER A 99 -8.06 -2.36 -18.13
CA SER A 99 -9.42 -2.33 -17.55
C SER A 99 -10.13 -3.67 -17.70
N GLY A 100 -9.96 -4.35 -18.84
CA GLY A 100 -10.52 -5.69 -19.06
C GLY A 100 -9.95 -6.74 -18.09
N ILE A 101 -8.63 -6.76 -17.92
CA ILE A 101 -7.94 -7.66 -16.99
C ILE A 101 -8.45 -7.44 -15.57
N MET A 102 -8.52 -6.19 -15.11
CA MET A 102 -9.00 -5.86 -13.76
C MET A 102 -10.44 -6.31 -13.51
N ALA A 103 -11.32 -6.14 -14.51
CA ALA A 103 -12.71 -6.58 -14.40
C ALA A 103 -12.81 -8.11 -14.27
N ILE A 104 -12.10 -8.85 -15.13
CA ILE A 104 -12.07 -10.32 -15.07
C ILE A 104 -11.40 -10.81 -13.78
N SER A 105 -10.34 -10.16 -13.32
CA SER A 105 -9.60 -10.59 -12.13
C SER A 105 -10.42 -10.48 -10.85
N LEU A 106 -11.27 -9.47 -10.71
CA LEU A 106 -12.19 -9.33 -9.58
C LEU A 106 -13.20 -10.49 -9.54
N ILE A 107 -13.77 -10.84 -10.71
CA ILE A 107 -14.69 -11.98 -10.83
C ILE A 107 -13.98 -13.28 -10.45
N VAL A 108 -12.79 -13.51 -11.00
CA VAL A 108 -11.98 -14.70 -10.70
C VAL A 108 -11.63 -14.76 -9.22
N ASN A 109 -11.21 -13.66 -8.59
CA ASN A 109 -10.89 -13.63 -7.16
C ASN A 109 -12.10 -13.99 -6.30
N ILE A 110 -13.29 -13.48 -6.62
CA ILE A 110 -14.54 -13.83 -5.92
C ILE A 110 -14.88 -15.32 -6.09
N ILE A 111 -14.77 -15.85 -7.31
CA ILE A 111 -15.04 -17.26 -7.61
C ILE A 111 -14.07 -18.15 -6.83
N GLU A 112 -12.77 -17.86 -6.88
CA GLU A 112 -11.76 -18.62 -6.14
C GLU A 112 -11.97 -18.53 -4.63
N ALA A 113 -12.28 -17.35 -4.09
CA ALA A 113 -12.57 -17.20 -2.66
C ALA A 113 -13.80 -17.99 -2.22
N ARG A 114 -14.82 -18.10 -3.08
CA ARG A 114 -16.02 -18.87 -2.79
C ARG A 114 -15.77 -20.36 -2.80
N PHE A 115 -15.17 -20.88 -3.86
CA PHE A 115 -15.11 -22.33 -4.10
C PHE A 115 -13.80 -23.00 -3.70
N SER A 116 -12.71 -22.25 -3.49
CA SER A 116 -11.42 -22.80 -3.09
C SER A 116 -11.14 -22.67 -1.59
N LYS A 117 -9.99 -23.19 -1.15
CA LYS A 117 -9.45 -22.99 0.21
C LYS A 117 -8.88 -21.58 0.44
N PHE A 118 -8.61 -20.83 -0.62
CA PHE A 118 -8.01 -19.50 -0.56
C PHE A 118 -9.11 -18.46 -0.34
N LYS A 119 -9.37 -18.09 0.92
CA LYS A 119 -10.50 -17.24 1.27
C LYS A 119 -10.23 -15.73 1.16
N PHE A 120 -9.22 -15.31 0.41
CA PHE A 120 -8.79 -13.93 0.39
C PHE A 120 -9.52 -13.12 -0.68
N ILE A 121 -10.13 -12.01 -0.26
CA ILE A 121 -10.70 -11.01 -1.18
C ILE A 121 -9.76 -9.82 -1.21
N TYR A 122 -9.19 -9.55 -2.37
CA TYR A 122 -8.15 -8.55 -2.54
C TYR A 122 -8.78 -7.18 -2.76
N LEU A 123 -8.60 -6.28 -1.80
CA LEU A 123 -9.27 -4.97 -1.77
C LEU A 123 -8.33 -3.81 -2.09
N THR A 124 -7.07 -4.09 -2.43
CA THR A 124 -6.07 -3.09 -2.81
C THR A 124 -6.12 -2.80 -4.31
N GLY A 125 -7.07 -1.96 -4.73
CA GLY A 125 -7.34 -1.66 -6.14
C GLY A 125 -6.13 -1.18 -6.95
N HIS A 126 -5.34 -0.26 -6.41
CA HIS A 126 -4.15 0.27 -7.09
C HIS A 126 -3.08 -0.80 -7.30
N GLU A 127 -2.94 -1.76 -6.39
CA GLU A 127 -2.02 -2.90 -6.55
C GLU A 127 -2.50 -3.88 -7.64
N ILE A 128 -3.81 -4.07 -7.77
CA ILE A 128 -4.39 -4.85 -8.88
C ILE A 128 -4.04 -4.19 -10.21
N MET A 129 -4.06 -2.85 -10.29
CA MET A 129 -3.67 -2.11 -11.48
C MET A 129 -2.23 -2.43 -11.90
N TRP A 130 -1.29 -2.57 -10.96
CA TRP A 130 0.11 -2.92 -11.27
C TRP A 130 0.25 -4.30 -11.86
N VAL A 131 -0.35 -5.31 -11.23
CA VAL A 131 -0.32 -6.69 -11.72
C VAL A 131 -1.00 -6.79 -13.09
N ALA A 132 -2.14 -6.12 -13.25
CA ALA A 132 -2.86 -6.04 -14.52
C ALA A 132 -2.02 -5.35 -15.61
N THR A 133 -1.28 -4.30 -15.27
CA THR A 133 -0.37 -3.58 -16.18
C THR A 133 0.73 -4.52 -16.69
N VAL A 134 1.38 -5.25 -15.78
CA VAL A 134 2.45 -6.19 -16.13
C VAL A 134 1.90 -7.30 -17.03
N CYS A 135 0.72 -7.85 -16.71
CA CYS A 135 0.04 -8.83 -17.56
C CYS A 135 -0.28 -8.25 -18.95
N ALA A 136 -0.86 -7.05 -19.02
CA ALA A 136 -1.23 -6.41 -20.28
C ALA A 136 0.00 -6.22 -21.18
N ILE A 137 1.10 -5.69 -20.64
CA ILE A 137 2.35 -5.47 -21.38
C ILE A 137 2.93 -6.81 -21.85
N THR A 138 3.07 -7.77 -20.94
CA THR A 138 3.77 -9.03 -21.22
C THR A 138 3.01 -9.87 -22.24
N LEU A 139 1.70 -10.05 -22.06
CA LEU A 139 0.88 -10.84 -22.97
C LEU A 139 0.72 -10.16 -24.34
N SER A 140 0.67 -8.82 -24.38
CA SER A 140 0.68 -8.08 -25.65
C SER A 140 2.03 -8.19 -26.37
N ALA A 141 3.14 -8.21 -25.64
CA ALA A 141 4.47 -8.41 -26.22
C ALA A 141 4.64 -9.80 -26.86
N LEU A 142 3.91 -10.81 -26.35
CA LEU A 142 3.78 -12.13 -26.97
C LEU A 142 2.90 -12.15 -28.24
N LYS A 143 2.43 -10.99 -28.70
CA LYS A 143 1.55 -10.81 -29.87
C LYS A 143 0.21 -11.55 -29.76
N MET A 144 -0.27 -11.76 -28.53
CA MET A 144 -1.58 -12.36 -28.31
C MET A 144 -2.70 -11.37 -28.73
N PRO A 145 -3.80 -11.86 -29.35
CA PRO A 145 -4.97 -11.03 -29.60
C PRO A 145 -5.58 -10.50 -28.29
N MET A 146 -6.16 -9.30 -28.36
CA MET A 146 -6.66 -8.53 -27.20
C MET A 146 -7.55 -9.36 -26.25
N TRP A 147 -8.47 -10.17 -26.79
CA TRP A 147 -9.37 -10.98 -25.96
C TRP A 147 -8.63 -12.03 -25.13
N GLN A 148 -7.53 -12.60 -25.67
CA GLN A 148 -6.68 -13.53 -24.93
C GLN A 148 -5.85 -12.81 -23.88
N VAL A 149 -5.34 -11.62 -24.19
CA VAL A 149 -4.64 -10.76 -23.21
C VAL A 149 -5.55 -10.49 -22.01
N ILE A 150 -6.79 -10.07 -22.27
CA ILE A 150 -7.79 -9.78 -21.22
C ILE A 150 -8.12 -11.03 -20.40
N LEU A 151 -8.44 -12.14 -21.07
CA LEU A 151 -8.85 -13.37 -20.39
C LEU A 151 -7.72 -13.98 -19.57
N CYS A 152 -6.55 -14.20 -20.20
CA CYS A 152 -5.41 -14.81 -19.53
C CYS A 152 -4.85 -13.89 -18.44
N GLY A 153 -4.74 -12.58 -18.69
CA GLY A 153 -4.30 -11.62 -17.70
C GLY A 153 -5.26 -11.54 -16.52
N GLY A 154 -6.58 -11.57 -16.78
CA GLY A 154 -7.61 -11.59 -15.76
C GLY A 154 -7.58 -12.85 -14.89
N LEU A 155 -7.43 -14.02 -15.50
CA LEU A 155 -7.25 -15.29 -14.79
C LEU A 155 -6.00 -15.25 -13.92
N LEU A 156 -4.84 -14.90 -14.48
CA LEU A 156 -3.58 -14.83 -13.74
C LEU A 156 -3.65 -13.84 -12.57
N THR A 157 -4.20 -12.64 -12.82
CA THR A 157 -4.32 -11.59 -11.79
C THR A 157 -5.32 -12.00 -10.71
N GLY A 158 -6.46 -12.59 -11.07
CA GLY A 158 -7.47 -13.03 -10.11
C GLY A 158 -7.00 -14.19 -9.23
N THR A 159 -6.29 -15.16 -9.82
CA THR A 159 -5.63 -16.23 -9.07
C THR A 159 -4.51 -15.68 -8.18
N TYR A 160 -3.71 -14.73 -8.68
CA TYR A 160 -2.72 -14.03 -7.85
C TYR A 160 -3.38 -13.37 -6.64
N MET A 161 -4.49 -12.66 -6.82
CA MET A 161 -5.24 -12.00 -5.76
C MET A 161 -5.74 -12.99 -4.69
N ALA A 162 -6.21 -14.17 -5.10
CA ALA A 162 -6.69 -15.18 -4.16
C ALA A 162 -5.53 -15.93 -3.47
N VAL A 163 -4.48 -16.29 -4.19
CA VAL A 163 -3.43 -17.19 -3.68
C VAL A 163 -2.31 -16.45 -2.96
N SER A 164 -1.86 -15.31 -3.48
CA SER A 164 -0.67 -14.63 -2.98
C SER A 164 -0.75 -14.27 -1.49
N PRO A 165 -1.88 -13.79 -0.91
CA PRO A 165 -1.93 -13.48 0.52
C PRO A 165 -1.60 -14.69 1.40
N ALA A 166 -1.90 -15.90 0.94
CA ALA A 166 -1.64 -17.14 1.67
C ALA A 166 -0.15 -17.36 1.98
N LEU A 167 0.76 -16.83 1.15
CA LEU A 167 2.21 -16.96 1.34
C LEU A 167 2.67 -16.35 2.67
N ILE A 168 2.03 -15.25 3.07
CA ILE A 168 2.43 -14.49 4.26
C ILE A 168 1.37 -14.45 5.36
N TYR A 169 0.18 -14.97 5.10
CA TYR A 169 -0.97 -14.88 5.98
C TYR A 169 -0.71 -15.36 7.41
N LYS A 170 -0.03 -16.50 7.58
CA LYS A 170 0.29 -17.01 8.93
C LYS A 170 1.13 -16.04 9.75
N SER A 171 2.01 -15.27 9.11
CA SER A 171 2.85 -14.27 9.77
C SER A 171 2.06 -12.98 10.01
N VAL A 172 1.21 -12.58 9.05
CA VAL A 172 0.26 -11.48 9.25
C VAL A 172 -0.60 -11.73 10.49
N CYS A 173 -1.17 -12.93 10.67
CA CYS A 173 -1.95 -13.27 11.85
C CYS A 173 -1.16 -13.18 13.17
N LYS A 174 0.15 -13.47 13.14
CA LYS A 174 1.00 -13.34 14.33
C LYS A 174 1.24 -11.89 14.70
N VAL A 175 1.49 -11.05 13.69
CA VAL A 175 1.70 -9.61 13.84
C VAL A 175 0.42 -8.92 14.31
N THR A 176 -0.70 -9.20 13.66
CA THR A 176 -1.98 -8.54 13.96
C THR A 176 -2.74 -9.14 15.14
N LYS A 177 -2.33 -10.34 15.58
CA LYS A 177 -3.02 -11.15 16.60
C LYS A 177 -4.47 -11.49 16.24
N THR A 178 -4.84 -11.48 14.95
CA THR A 178 -6.17 -11.85 14.45
C THR A 178 -6.09 -12.66 13.15
N LYS A 179 -7.16 -13.41 12.84
CA LYS A 179 -7.36 -14.12 11.56
C LYS A 179 -8.35 -13.40 10.63
N ASP A 180 -8.77 -12.19 11.01
CA ASP A 180 -9.83 -11.48 10.27
C ASP A 180 -9.27 -10.53 9.20
N LEU A 181 -7.95 -10.55 8.97
CA LEU A 181 -7.28 -9.64 8.06
C LEU A 181 -6.06 -10.29 7.39
N ALA A 182 -5.88 -10.01 6.10
CA ALA A 182 -4.71 -10.39 5.33
C ALA A 182 -4.09 -9.18 4.64
N VAL A 183 -2.88 -9.37 4.09
CA VAL A 183 -2.23 -8.40 3.21
C VAL A 183 -2.41 -8.81 1.76
N GLY A 184 -2.88 -7.88 0.94
CA GLY A 184 -2.94 -7.99 -0.52
C GLY A 184 -2.09 -6.88 -1.14
N HIS A 185 -0.84 -7.19 -1.49
CA HIS A 185 0.10 -6.25 -2.11
C HIS A 185 0.99 -6.94 -3.15
N SER A 186 1.45 -6.22 -4.19
CA SER A 186 2.31 -6.79 -5.26
C SER A 186 3.66 -7.31 -4.75
N GLY A 187 4.16 -6.74 -3.65
CA GLY A 187 5.44 -7.12 -3.02
C GLY A 187 5.42 -8.41 -2.19
N ILE A 188 4.32 -9.17 -2.16
CA ILE A 188 4.14 -10.35 -1.29
C ILE A 188 5.29 -11.36 -1.38
N VAL A 189 5.84 -11.60 -2.56
CA VAL A 189 6.94 -12.55 -2.75
C VAL A 189 8.19 -12.07 -2.03
N TYR A 190 8.49 -10.77 -2.06
CA TYR A 190 9.63 -10.20 -1.34
C TYR A 190 9.45 -10.33 0.17
N TYR A 191 8.25 -10.09 0.70
CA TYR A 191 7.97 -10.26 2.12
C TYR A 191 8.09 -11.74 2.53
N TRP A 192 7.61 -12.64 1.67
CA TRP A 192 7.76 -14.08 1.88
C TRP A 192 9.23 -14.51 1.95
N LEU A 193 10.06 -14.05 1.00
CA LEU A 193 11.50 -14.30 1.01
C LEU A 193 12.17 -13.70 2.25
N ALA A 194 11.85 -12.44 2.60
CA ALA A 194 12.37 -11.79 3.80
C ALA A 194 12.04 -12.58 5.07
N MET A 195 10.84 -13.15 5.16
CA MET A 195 10.47 -14.03 6.28
C MET A 195 11.21 -15.37 6.28
N LEU A 196 11.50 -15.95 5.12
CA LEU A 196 12.32 -17.17 5.05
C LEU A 196 13.73 -16.89 5.56
N VAL A 197 14.33 -15.79 5.12
CA VAL A 197 15.64 -15.33 5.62
C VAL A 197 15.56 -15.07 7.12
N GLY A 198 14.59 -14.28 7.58
CA GLY A 198 14.41 -13.98 9.00
C GLY A 198 14.14 -15.21 9.87
N LYS A 199 13.56 -16.29 9.32
CA LYS A 199 13.42 -17.57 10.04
C LYS A 199 14.75 -18.30 10.19
N LEU A 200 15.67 -18.15 9.24
CA LEU A 200 16.99 -18.77 9.26
C LEU A 200 18.01 -17.97 10.08
N THR A 201 17.93 -16.65 10.04
CA THR A 201 18.93 -15.75 10.63
C THR A 201 18.46 -15.04 11.90
N GLY A 202 17.15 -14.94 12.13
CA GLY A 202 16.56 -14.14 13.21
C GLY A 202 16.42 -14.88 14.53
N ASN A 203 16.30 -14.09 15.61
CA ASN A 203 15.96 -14.58 16.95
C ASN A 203 14.67 -13.89 17.43
N LYS A 204 13.65 -14.70 17.76
CA LYS A 204 12.34 -14.21 18.21
C LYS A 204 12.38 -13.48 19.55
N GLU A 205 13.37 -13.78 20.39
CA GLU A 205 13.59 -13.13 21.69
C GLU A 205 14.21 -11.74 21.54
N LYS A 206 14.65 -11.37 20.34
CA LYS A 206 15.25 -10.08 20.02
C LYS A 206 14.42 -9.37 18.95
N SER A 207 13.18 -9.05 19.30
CA SER A 207 12.31 -8.24 18.44
C SER A 207 12.80 -6.79 18.37
N ALA A 208 12.71 -6.17 17.20
CA ALA A 208 12.93 -4.73 17.05
C ALA A 208 11.95 -3.90 17.90
N GLU A 209 10.77 -4.45 18.19
CA GLU A 209 9.76 -3.83 19.06
C GLU A 209 10.15 -3.88 20.55
N GLU A 210 11.09 -4.75 20.93
CA GLU A 210 11.50 -4.96 22.33
C GLU A 210 12.90 -4.40 22.64
N ILE A 211 13.52 -3.69 21.69
CA ILE A 211 14.82 -3.07 21.90
C ILE A 211 14.71 -2.01 23.01
N ASN A 212 15.31 -2.32 24.16
CA ASN A 212 15.46 -1.36 25.25
C ASN A 212 16.68 -0.46 24.97
N VAL A 213 16.40 0.75 24.49
CA VAL A 213 17.40 1.83 24.44
C VAL A 213 17.77 2.27 25.87
N SER A 214 19.05 2.56 26.11
CA SER A 214 19.52 3.01 27.42
C SER A 214 18.84 4.31 27.86
N LYS A 215 18.84 4.65 29.16
CA LYS A 215 18.14 5.84 29.68
C LYS A 215 18.47 7.14 28.93
N SER A 216 19.69 7.28 28.41
CA SER A 216 20.12 8.45 27.63
C SER A 216 19.52 8.53 26.22
N PHE A 217 19.06 7.40 25.67
CA PHE A 217 18.40 7.28 24.36
C PHE A 217 16.91 6.97 24.48
N ASN A 218 16.31 7.16 25.66
CA ASN A 218 14.91 6.84 25.92
C ASN A 218 13.93 7.65 25.03
N ILE A 219 14.37 8.78 24.48
CA ILE A 219 13.62 9.56 23.48
C ILE A 219 13.40 8.78 22.17
N LEU A 220 14.28 7.83 21.84
CA LEU A 220 14.16 6.95 20.67
C LEU A 220 13.13 5.83 20.87
N ARG A 221 12.39 5.84 21.98
CA ARG A 221 11.21 4.98 22.14
C ARG A 221 9.94 5.61 21.56
N ASP A 222 9.93 6.93 21.40
CA ASP A 222 8.86 7.59 20.69
C ASP A 222 9.11 7.40 19.19
N LEU A 223 8.16 6.74 18.52
CA LEU A 223 8.27 6.41 17.10
C LEU A 223 8.41 7.68 16.25
N THR A 224 7.67 8.74 16.58
CA THR A 224 7.69 10.01 15.84
C THR A 224 9.08 10.64 15.95
N ILE A 225 9.65 10.66 17.16
CA ILE A 225 11.00 11.18 17.39
C ILE A 225 12.03 10.32 16.65
N SER A 226 11.91 9.00 16.72
CA SER A 226 12.85 8.05 16.11
C SER A 226 12.86 8.17 14.59
N LEU A 227 11.69 8.20 13.96
CA LEU A 227 11.53 8.40 12.50
C LEU A 227 12.11 9.74 12.07
N THR A 228 11.83 10.80 12.82
CA THR A 228 12.34 12.14 12.52
C THR A 228 13.86 12.14 12.54
N LEU A 229 14.47 11.60 13.60
CA LEU A 229 15.92 11.59 13.78
C LEU A 229 16.62 10.69 12.76
N ALA A 230 16.07 9.50 12.48
CA ALA A 230 16.63 8.58 11.49
C ALA A 230 16.63 9.19 10.10
N MET A 231 15.49 9.74 9.66
CA MET A 231 15.38 10.35 8.33
C MET A 231 16.17 11.65 8.22
N MET A 232 16.18 12.47 9.27
CA MET A 232 17.05 13.64 9.34
C MET A 232 18.52 13.24 9.17
N PHE A 233 18.98 12.18 9.84
CA PHE A 233 20.34 11.70 9.72
C PHE A 233 20.68 11.24 8.30
N VAL A 234 19.79 10.47 7.66
CA VAL A 234 19.93 10.07 6.25
C VAL A 234 20.03 11.29 5.34
N TYR A 235 19.14 12.28 5.52
CA TYR A 235 19.15 13.52 4.75
C TYR A 235 20.43 14.32 4.94
N ILE A 236 20.95 14.41 6.17
CA ILE A 236 22.22 15.11 6.47
C ILE A 236 23.36 14.47 5.68
N ILE A 237 23.49 13.14 5.73
CA ILE A 237 24.56 12.42 5.03
C ILE A 237 24.46 12.65 3.52
N VAL A 238 23.28 12.43 2.95
CA VAL A 238 23.08 12.59 1.50
C VAL A 238 23.30 14.04 1.07
N SER A 239 22.85 15.01 1.86
CA SER A 239 23.06 16.43 1.59
C SER A 239 24.53 16.81 1.62
N ILE A 240 25.30 16.31 2.59
CA ILE A 240 26.76 16.54 2.66
C ILE A 240 27.45 15.94 1.44
N LEU A 241 27.13 14.69 1.09
CA LEU A 241 27.71 14.03 -0.09
C LEU A 241 27.37 14.79 -1.37
N ALA A 242 26.11 15.22 -1.54
CA ALA A 242 25.68 16.00 -2.69
C ALA A 242 26.39 17.36 -2.77
N MET A 243 26.57 18.06 -1.65
CA MET A 243 27.32 19.33 -1.62
C MET A 243 28.78 19.16 -2.04
N VAL A 244 29.41 18.04 -1.69
CA VAL A 244 30.82 17.76 -2.04
C VAL A 244 30.97 17.32 -3.49
N ILE A 245 30.09 16.43 -3.98
CA ILE A 245 30.25 15.76 -5.28
C ILE A 245 29.55 16.54 -6.41
N LYS A 246 28.39 17.15 -6.14
CA LYS A 246 27.55 17.89 -7.11
C LYS A 246 26.98 19.18 -6.46
N PRO A 247 27.83 20.18 -6.15
CA PRO A 247 27.41 21.39 -5.42
C PRO A 247 26.26 22.15 -6.09
N ASP A 248 26.24 22.24 -7.43
CA ASP A 248 25.15 22.93 -8.15
C ASP A 248 23.79 22.23 -8.00
N LEU A 249 23.79 20.89 -7.99
CA LEU A 249 22.58 20.10 -7.74
C LEU A 249 22.08 20.33 -6.32
N ALA A 250 22.99 20.25 -5.34
CA ALA A 250 22.66 20.47 -3.94
C ALA A 250 22.07 21.88 -3.72
N ALA A 251 22.74 22.92 -4.23
CA ALA A 251 22.26 24.29 -4.13
C ALA A 251 20.88 24.49 -4.76
N LYS A 252 20.63 23.88 -5.93
CA LYS A 252 19.33 23.92 -6.61
C LYS A 252 18.25 23.20 -5.81
N THR A 253 18.54 22.01 -5.28
CA THR A 253 17.59 21.21 -4.51
C THR A 253 17.25 21.86 -3.17
N PHE A 254 18.22 22.49 -2.50
CA PHE A 254 17.96 23.20 -1.25
C PHE A 254 17.22 24.53 -1.46
N ALA A 255 17.26 25.09 -2.67
CA ALA A 255 16.57 26.33 -3.04
C ALA A 255 16.86 27.50 -2.08
N GLY A 256 18.12 27.65 -1.66
CA GLY A 256 18.55 28.68 -0.71
C GLY A 256 18.33 28.34 0.77
N THR A 257 17.71 27.19 1.08
CA THR A 257 17.57 26.69 2.46
C THR A 257 18.90 26.11 2.96
N ASN A 258 19.23 26.31 4.23
CA ASN A 258 20.37 25.63 4.85
C ASN A 258 20.16 24.11 4.87
N PHE A 259 21.18 23.32 4.51
CA PHE A 259 21.06 21.86 4.40
C PHE A 259 20.64 21.16 5.71
N ILE A 260 20.99 21.70 6.88
CA ILE A 260 20.58 21.15 8.18
C ILE A 260 19.10 21.39 8.39
N ILE A 261 18.63 22.62 8.15
CA ILE A 261 17.20 22.97 8.25
C ILE A 261 16.40 22.13 7.27
N PHE A 262 16.86 22.04 6.02
CA PHE A 262 16.28 21.20 4.99
C PHE A 262 16.15 19.74 5.44
N SER A 263 17.22 19.17 6.02
CA SER A 263 17.23 17.79 6.51
C SER A 263 16.28 17.58 7.69
N ILE A 264 16.20 18.53 8.62
CA ILE A 264 15.27 18.48 9.75
C ILE A 264 13.82 18.52 9.25
N THR A 265 13.50 19.46 8.35
CA THR A 265 12.15 19.63 7.80
C THR A 265 11.67 18.37 7.11
N TYR A 266 12.45 17.82 6.18
CA TYR A 266 12.03 16.61 5.45
C TYR A 266 12.05 15.35 6.32
N GLY A 267 12.95 15.27 7.31
CA GLY A 267 12.91 14.20 8.31
C GLY A 267 11.62 14.23 9.15
N ALA A 268 11.19 15.42 9.59
CA ALA A 268 9.97 15.60 10.35
C ALA A 268 8.70 15.36 9.51
N GLU A 269 8.68 15.82 8.25
CA GLU A 269 7.59 15.55 7.32
C GLU A 269 7.39 14.05 7.07
N PHE A 270 8.49 13.31 6.93
CA PHE A 270 8.43 11.86 6.82
C PHE A 270 7.81 11.23 8.06
N ALA A 271 8.26 11.59 9.27
CA ALA A 271 7.68 11.06 10.51
C ALA A 271 6.19 11.39 10.65
N ALA A 272 5.81 12.64 10.34
CA ALA A 272 4.41 13.08 10.35
C ALA A 272 3.55 12.28 9.37
N SER A 273 4.07 11.97 8.19
CA SER A 273 3.37 11.17 7.19
C SER A 273 3.04 9.75 7.68
N ILE A 274 3.98 9.10 8.38
CA ILE A 274 3.76 7.77 8.98
C ILE A 274 2.69 7.84 10.07
N TYR A 275 2.72 8.88 10.92
CA TYR A 275 1.68 9.08 11.94
C TYR A 275 0.28 9.23 11.32
N ILE A 276 0.16 10.04 10.26
CA ILE A 276 -1.11 10.23 9.53
C ILE A 276 -1.61 8.90 8.95
N ILE A 277 -0.73 8.11 8.33
CA ILE A 277 -1.08 6.78 7.80
C ILE A 277 -1.59 5.87 8.91
N GLN A 278 -0.87 5.79 10.05
CA GLN A 278 -1.27 4.95 11.18
C GLN A 278 -2.63 5.33 11.76
N ALA A 279 -2.91 6.63 11.87
CA ALA A 279 -4.22 7.12 12.31
C ALA A 279 -5.34 6.69 11.35
N GLY A 280 -5.12 6.82 10.04
CA GLY A 280 -6.05 6.38 9.02
C GLY A 280 -6.30 4.86 9.06
N VAL A 281 -5.25 4.06 9.18
CA VAL A 281 -5.32 2.60 9.29
C VAL A 281 -6.16 2.16 10.48
N ARG A 282 -5.90 2.71 11.67
CA ARG A 282 -6.66 2.36 12.89
C ARG A 282 -8.15 2.65 12.71
N MET A 283 -8.47 3.76 12.06
CA MET A 283 -9.85 4.16 11.77
C MET A 283 -10.54 3.19 10.82
N VAL A 284 -9.88 2.82 9.72
CA VAL A 284 -10.42 1.88 8.73
C VAL A 284 -10.63 0.49 9.32
N VAL A 285 -9.61 -0.07 9.98
CA VAL A 285 -9.64 -1.46 10.48
C VAL A 285 -10.80 -1.68 11.43
N THR A 286 -11.12 -0.69 12.26
CA THR A 286 -12.22 -0.73 13.25
C THR A 286 -13.59 -0.92 12.58
N GLU A 287 -13.83 -0.28 11.44
CA GLU A 287 -15.13 -0.32 10.76
C GLU A 287 -15.19 -1.42 9.68
N LEU A 288 -14.05 -1.69 9.04
CA LEU A 288 -13.94 -2.60 7.90
C LEU A 288 -14.04 -4.06 8.31
N ILE A 289 -13.36 -4.49 9.38
CA ILE A 289 -13.38 -5.91 9.79
C ILE A 289 -14.81 -6.37 10.13
N PRO A 290 -15.57 -5.67 10.99
CA PRO A 290 -16.94 -6.07 11.30
C PRO A 290 -17.85 -6.04 10.07
N ALA A 291 -17.74 -5.01 9.23
CA ALA A 291 -18.58 -4.88 8.05
C ALA A 291 -18.32 -5.99 7.03
N PHE A 292 -17.05 -6.29 6.76
CA PHE A 292 -16.64 -7.32 5.83
C PHE A 292 -17.10 -8.71 6.28
N LYS A 293 -17.05 -9.00 7.59
CA LYS A 293 -17.61 -10.25 8.14
C LYS A 293 -19.08 -10.43 7.78
N GLY A 294 -19.88 -9.35 7.85
CA GLY A 294 -21.28 -9.37 7.42
C GLY A 294 -21.50 -9.71 5.96
N VAL A 295 -20.61 -9.24 5.07
CA VAL A 295 -20.64 -9.61 3.63
C VAL A 295 -20.20 -11.06 3.44
N ALA A 296 -19.11 -11.46 4.08
CA ALA A 296 -18.53 -12.79 3.99
C ALA A 296 -19.52 -13.87 4.44
N ASP A 297 -20.15 -13.70 5.60
CA ASP A 297 -21.10 -14.67 6.16
C ASP A 297 -22.29 -14.96 5.24
N LYS A 298 -22.66 -14.00 4.38
CA LYS A 298 -23.79 -14.12 3.46
C LYS A 298 -23.43 -14.59 2.05
N PHE A 299 -22.28 -14.16 1.51
CA PHE A 299 -21.95 -14.35 0.09
C PHE A 299 -20.74 -15.25 -0.17
N ILE A 300 -19.73 -15.18 0.70
CA ILE A 300 -18.45 -15.89 0.53
C ILE A 300 -18.00 -16.37 1.91
N PRO A 301 -18.46 -17.55 2.35
CA PRO A 301 -18.23 -18.03 3.71
C PRO A 301 -16.75 -18.05 4.06
N ASN A 302 -16.42 -17.45 5.21
CA ASN A 302 -15.06 -17.32 5.74
C ASN A 302 -14.11 -16.44 4.90
N ALA A 303 -14.64 -15.57 4.02
CA ALA A 303 -13.80 -14.62 3.31
C ALA A 303 -13.01 -13.73 4.29
N ILE A 304 -11.77 -13.44 3.92
CA ILE A 304 -10.82 -12.62 4.65
C ILE A 304 -10.48 -11.42 3.76
N PRO A 305 -10.67 -10.17 4.22
CA PRO A 305 -10.27 -9.01 3.46
C PRO A 305 -8.73 -8.93 3.42
N ALA A 306 -8.17 -8.86 2.21
CA ALA A 306 -6.77 -8.61 1.98
C ALA A 306 -6.56 -7.14 1.61
N LEU A 307 -5.89 -6.40 2.48
CA LEU A 307 -5.69 -4.96 2.39
C LEU A 307 -4.22 -4.61 2.15
N ASP A 308 -3.99 -3.34 1.87
CA ASP A 308 -2.66 -2.80 1.64
C ASP A 308 -1.75 -2.93 2.89
N ILE A 309 -0.44 -2.94 2.69
CA ILE A 309 0.60 -3.13 3.72
C ILE A 309 0.48 -2.19 4.92
N PRO A 310 0.11 -0.90 4.77
CA PRO A 310 0.05 0.02 5.90
C PRO A 310 -0.82 -0.48 7.06
N ILE A 311 -1.73 -1.43 6.82
CA ILE A 311 -2.48 -2.11 7.88
C ILE A 311 -1.60 -2.74 8.97
N LEU A 312 -0.35 -3.11 8.65
CA LEU A 312 0.59 -3.71 9.58
C LEU A 312 1.36 -2.67 10.40
N TYR A 313 1.45 -1.42 9.94
CA TYR A 313 2.33 -0.42 10.55
C TYR A 313 1.99 -0.12 12.01
N PRO A 314 0.70 -0.04 12.42
CA PRO A 314 0.38 0.16 13.83
C PRO A 314 0.75 -1.00 14.74
N TYR A 315 1.02 -2.20 14.19
CA TYR A 315 1.32 -3.41 14.97
C TYR A 315 2.81 -3.62 15.22
N GLN A 316 3.68 -3.16 14.31
CA GLN A 316 5.15 -3.31 14.40
C GLN A 316 5.83 -2.01 13.95
N PRO A 317 5.57 -0.88 14.64
CA PRO A 317 6.04 0.43 14.19
C PRO A 317 7.56 0.57 14.14
N ASN A 318 8.31 -0.06 15.05
CA ASN A 318 9.78 0.05 15.05
C ASN A 318 10.40 -0.72 13.88
N SER A 319 9.78 -1.81 13.46
CA SER A 319 10.22 -2.61 12.32
C SER A 319 9.94 -1.94 10.96
N VAL A 320 9.09 -0.91 10.94
CA VAL A 320 8.80 -0.10 9.74
C VAL A 320 9.89 0.95 9.50
N LEU A 321 10.55 1.42 10.58
CA LEU A 321 11.69 2.33 10.55
C LEU A 321 12.92 1.65 9.93
#